data_AF-A0A7T8GXX5-F1
#
_entry.id   AF-A0A7T8GXX5-F1
#
_cell.length_a   1.000
_cell.length_b   1.000
_cell.length_c   1.000
_cell.angle_alpha   90.00
_cell.angle_beta   90.00
_cell.angle_gamma   90.00
#
_symmetry.space_group_name_H-M   'P 1'
#
loop_
_entity.id
_entity.type
_entity.pdbx_description
1 polymer ?
#
loop_
_entity_poly.entity_id
_entity_poly.type
_entity_poly.pdbx_seq_one_letter_code
_entity_poly.pdbx_strand_id
1 'polypeptide(L)'
;MIQCLTIIYFHPVFAFQVKEYCPLVFRNLRERFGIDDAAYLKSLGKSPKAMDSRGRSGSKFYLSHDKLYVIKTLTSEEVEQMHSLLKQYHPFIYLSMYRLTVDNVEHYLVVMRNVFSNHLRIHKKYDLKGSTVDREASQKEREKDSPTYKDNDFLSDGLKIHIGDEAKALLMETLSADVDFLTRLHIMDYSLLLGKRLRDASKKQ
;
A
#
# COMPACT_ATOMS: atom_id res chain seq x y z
N MET A 1 -6.16 4.87 -25.72
CA MET A 1 -5.72 6.21 -25.25
C MET A 1 -6.04 6.28 -23.76
N ILE A 2 -5.05 6.43 -22.88
CA ILE A 2 -5.27 6.53 -21.43
C ILE A 2 -5.88 7.90 -21.16
N GLN A 3 -7.18 7.97 -20.87
CA GLN A 3 -7.82 9.23 -20.50
C GLN A 3 -7.15 9.75 -19.21
N CYS A 4 -6.57 10.95 -19.28
CA CYS A 4 -5.96 11.63 -18.14
C CYS A 4 -6.69 12.95 -17.92
N LEU A 5 -6.83 13.35 -16.67
CA LEU A 5 -7.28 14.68 -16.31
C LEU A 5 -6.07 15.46 -15.77
N THR A 6 -5.77 16.62 -16.34
CA THR A 6 -4.73 17.51 -15.82
C THR A 6 -5.38 18.72 -15.19
N ILE A 7 -5.10 18.97 -13.92
CA ILE A 7 -5.52 20.16 -13.19
C ILE A 7 -4.27 20.98 -12.88
N ILE A 8 -4.27 22.23 -13.31
CA ILE A 8 -3.18 23.16 -13.05
C ILE A 8 -3.60 24.08 -11.91
N TYR A 9 -2.81 24.14 -10.85
CA TYR A 9 -3.05 25.02 -9.72
C TYR A 9 -1.99 26.11 -9.69
N PHE A 10 -2.44 27.36 -9.63
CA PHE A 10 -1.57 28.53 -9.52
C PHE A 10 -1.66 29.08 -8.10
N HIS A 11 -0.60 28.91 -7.32
CA HIS A 11 -0.39 29.69 -6.11
C HIS A 11 0.55 30.86 -6.45
N PRO A 12 0.32 32.09 -5.94
CA PRO A 12 1.06 33.29 -6.34
C PRO A 12 2.59 33.25 -6.09
N VAL A 13 3.10 32.23 -5.41
CA VAL A 13 4.53 32.05 -5.08
C VAL A 13 5.10 30.75 -5.67
N PHE A 14 4.27 29.74 -5.94
CA PHE A 14 4.69 28.43 -6.46
C PHE A 14 3.64 27.89 -7.42
N ALA A 15 4.02 27.62 -8.67
CA ALA A 15 3.15 26.93 -9.60
C ALA A 15 3.34 25.41 -9.44
N PHE A 16 2.24 24.68 -9.31
CA PHE A 16 2.29 23.22 -9.34
C PHE A 16 1.19 22.66 -10.24
N GLN A 17 1.48 21.51 -10.85
CA GLN A 17 0.52 20.81 -11.70
C GLN A 17 0.20 19.47 -11.08
N VAL A 18 -1.08 19.08 -11.13
CA VAL A 18 -1.55 17.78 -10.68
C VAL A 18 -2.22 17.10 -11.86
N LYS A 19 -1.70 15.94 -12.27
CA LYS A 19 -2.29 15.10 -13.30
C LYS A 19 -2.80 13.81 -12.69
N GLU A 20 -4.07 13.50 -12.91
CA GLU A 20 -4.68 12.22 -12.55
C GLU A 20 -4.73 11.31 -13.79
N TYR A 21 -4.27 10.07 -13.63
CA TYR A 21 -4.31 9.05 -14.67
C TYR A 21 -5.57 8.21 -14.54
N CYS A 22 -6.26 7.91 -15.65
CA CYS A 22 -7.43 7.02 -15.69
C CYS A 22 -8.52 7.30 -14.63
N PRO A 23 -8.99 8.55 -14.47
CA PRO A 23 -9.89 8.91 -13.36
C PRO A 23 -11.17 8.07 -13.30
N LEU A 24 -11.76 7.73 -14.46
CA LEU A 24 -12.97 6.89 -14.52
C LEU A 24 -12.72 5.44 -14.12
N VAL A 25 -11.55 4.87 -14.45
CA VAL A 25 -11.18 3.51 -14.06
C VAL A 25 -11.01 3.44 -12.54
N PHE A 26 -10.28 4.40 -11.98
CA PHE A 26 -10.05 4.45 -10.54
C PHE A 26 -11.31 4.80 -9.74
N ARG A 27 -12.19 5.64 -10.28
CA ARG A 27 -13.53 5.85 -9.70
C ARG A 27 -14.32 4.54 -9.64
N ASN A 28 -14.38 3.78 -10.74
CA ASN A 28 -15.10 2.50 -10.73
C ASN A 28 -14.49 1.50 -9.73
N LEU A 29 -13.16 1.50 -9.58
CA LEU A 29 -12.50 0.68 -8.55
C LEU A 29 -12.88 1.12 -7.13
N ARG A 30 -12.85 2.42 -6.85
CA ARG A 30 -13.28 2.96 -5.55
C ARG A 30 -14.73 2.56 -5.25
N GLU A 31 -15.64 2.68 -6.21
CA GLU A 31 -17.04 2.23 -6.09
C GLU A 31 -17.15 0.73 -5.78
N ARG A 32 -16.39 -0.14 -6.47
CA ARG A 32 -16.34 -1.59 -6.19
C ARG A 32 -15.82 -1.93 -4.79
N PHE A 33 -14.91 -1.12 -4.26
CA PHE A 33 -14.42 -1.25 -2.88
C PHE A 33 -15.32 -0.59 -1.83
N GLY A 34 -16.49 -0.06 -2.23
CA GLY A 34 -17.41 0.65 -1.33
C GLY A 34 -16.82 1.95 -0.79
N ILE A 35 -15.96 2.61 -1.58
CA ILE A 35 -15.31 3.86 -1.22
C ILE A 35 -16.06 5.01 -1.90
N ASP A 36 -16.66 5.89 -1.09
CA ASP A 36 -17.27 7.13 -1.56
C ASP A 36 -16.19 8.15 -1.96
N ASP A 37 -16.36 8.78 -3.13
CA ASP A 37 -15.38 9.72 -3.69
C ASP A 37 -15.22 10.98 -2.82
N ALA A 38 -16.29 11.50 -2.23
CA ALA A 38 -16.21 12.68 -1.36
C ALA A 38 -15.47 12.37 -0.05
N ALA A 39 -15.74 11.21 0.55
CA ALA A 39 -15.02 10.72 1.71
C ALA A 39 -13.54 10.48 1.39
N TYR A 40 -13.23 9.86 0.24
CA TYR A 40 -11.87 9.63 -0.23
C TYR A 40 -11.09 10.95 -0.41
N LEU A 41 -11.68 11.94 -1.09
CA LEU A 41 -11.07 13.26 -1.26
C LEU A 41 -10.88 13.98 0.08
N LYS A 42 -11.83 13.84 1.02
CA LYS A 42 -11.70 14.39 2.38
C LYS A 42 -10.53 13.78 3.15
N SER A 43 -10.28 12.47 2.98
CA SER A 43 -9.14 11.78 3.60
C SER A 43 -7.80 12.28 3.06
N LEU A 44 -7.73 12.51 1.74
CA LEU A 44 -6.52 12.97 1.04
C LEU A 44 -6.32 14.49 1.06
N GLY A 45 -7.37 15.26 1.32
CA GLY A 45 -7.33 16.73 1.35
C GLY A 45 -6.62 17.31 2.58
N LYS A 46 -6.17 16.46 3.51
CA LYS A 46 -5.34 16.87 4.65
C LYS A 46 -3.94 16.30 4.53
N SER A 47 -2.96 17.02 5.08
CA SER A 47 -1.55 16.63 5.05
C SER A 47 -1.35 15.20 5.58
N PRO A 48 -0.74 14.30 4.78
CA PRO A 48 -0.48 12.95 5.21
C PRO A 48 0.75 12.87 6.12
N LYS A 49 0.84 11.82 6.92
CA LYS A 49 1.99 11.55 7.80
C LYS A 49 3.00 10.68 7.07
N ALA A 50 4.26 11.13 6.98
CA ALA A 50 5.34 10.30 6.44
C ALA A 50 5.53 9.04 7.30
N MET A 51 5.67 7.90 6.64
CA MET A 51 6.01 6.63 7.28
C MET A 51 7.53 6.47 7.23
N ASP A 52 8.13 6.08 8.36
CA ASP A 52 9.56 5.73 8.40
C ASP A 52 9.75 4.32 7.82
N SER A 53 9.59 4.20 6.51
CA SER A 53 9.80 2.99 5.74
C SER A 53 10.92 3.26 4.73
N ARG A 54 12.17 3.03 5.12
CA ARG A 54 13.27 2.94 4.16
C ARG A 54 13.25 1.54 3.55
N GLY A 55 12.32 1.31 2.62
CA GLY A 55 12.38 0.14 1.75
C GLY A 55 13.63 0.22 0.85
N ARG A 56 14.12 -0.94 0.36
CA ARG A 56 15.29 -1.03 -0.52
C ARG A 56 15.13 -0.20 -1.82
N SER A 57 13.89 0.03 -2.24
CA SER A 57 13.53 0.76 -3.48
C SER A 57 13.64 2.28 -3.39
N GLY A 58 13.87 2.87 -2.22
CA GLY A 58 13.90 4.32 -2.05
C GLY A 58 12.54 5.03 -2.17
N SER A 59 11.46 4.27 -2.42
CA SER A 59 10.09 4.81 -2.42
C SER A 59 9.66 5.27 -1.03
N LYS A 60 9.11 6.48 -0.94
CA LYS A 60 8.53 7.03 0.29
C LYS A 60 7.07 6.61 0.41
N PHE A 61 6.66 6.34 1.65
CA PHE A 61 5.28 6.04 1.98
C PHE A 61 4.73 7.11 2.92
N TYR A 62 3.47 7.43 2.74
CA TYR A 62 2.72 8.34 3.58
C TYR A 62 1.39 7.70 3.94
N LEU A 63 0.88 8.05 5.11
CA LEU A 63 -0.39 7.59 5.62
C LEU A 63 -1.36 8.77 5.66
N SER A 64 -2.58 8.60 5.15
CA SER A 64 -3.62 9.62 5.28
C SER A 64 -3.87 9.96 6.76
N HIS A 65 -4.36 11.16 7.04
CA HIS A 65 -4.53 11.63 8.42
C HIS A 65 -5.44 10.70 9.27
N ASP A 66 -6.41 10.07 8.63
CA ASP A 66 -7.36 9.12 9.21
C ASP A 66 -6.92 7.64 9.10
N LYS A 67 -5.71 7.41 8.56
CA LYS A 67 -5.07 6.10 8.40
C LYS A 67 -5.81 5.12 7.51
N LEU A 68 -6.73 5.60 6.67
CA LEU A 68 -7.49 4.77 5.73
C LEU A 68 -6.70 4.43 4.46
N TYR A 69 -5.78 5.31 4.06
CA TYR A 69 -5.06 5.18 2.79
C TYR A 69 -3.56 5.32 2.97
N VAL A 70 -2.83 4.56 2.17
CA VAL A 70 -1.38 4.68 2.02
C VAL A 70 -1.10 5.33 0.67
N ILE A 71 -0.23 6.32 0.67
CA ILE A 71 0.25 7.03 -0.51
C ILE A 71 1.70 6.63 -0.70
N LYS A 72 2.03 6.03 -1.84
CA LYS A 72 3.39 5.59 -2.18
C LYS A 72 3.93 6.44 -3.32
N THR A 73 5.16 6.93 -3.21
CA THR A 73 5.89 7.51 -4.34
C THR A 73 6.44 6.41 -5.22
N LEU A 74 6.33 6.58 -6.54
CA LEU A 74 6.90 5.64 -7.50
C LEU A 74 8.27 6.12 -7.99
N THR A 75 9.19 5.18 -8.22
CA THR A 75 10.41 5.43 -9.01
C THR A 75 10.07 5.47 -10.50
N SER A 76 11.00 5.95 -11.33
CA SER A 76 10.82 5.97 -12.79
C SER A 76 10.56 4.56 -13.35
N GLU A 77 11.27 3.53 -12.86
CA GLU A 77 11.05 2.15 -13.28
C GLU A 77 9.65 1.64 -12.92
N GLU A 78 9.16 1.96 -11.70
CA GLU A 78 7.82 1.58 -11.26
C GLU A 78 6.71 2.29 -12.08
N VAL A 79 6.95 3.52 -12.53
CA VAL A 79 6.01 4.26 -13.40
C VAL A 79 5.90 3.60 -14.77
N GLU A 80 7.02 3.18 -15.37
CA GLU A 80 7.03 2.46 -16.64
C GLU A 80 6.26 1.14 -16.55
N GLN A 81 6.52 0.37 -15.49
CA GLN A 81 5.79 -0.87 -15.19
C GLN A 81 4.28 -0.61 -15.01
N MET A 82 3.91 0.42 -14.23
CA MET A 82 2.52 0.79 -14.00
C MET A 82 1.79 1.12 -15.30
N HIS A 83 2.43 1.84 -16.22
CA HIS A 83 1.84 2.14 -17.52
C HIS A 83 1.61 0.90 -18.38
N SER A 84 2.46 -0.12 -18.27
CA SER A 84 2.24 -1.42 -18.90
C SER A 84 1.04 -2.15 -18.29
N LEU A 85 0.92 -2.14 -16.97
CA LEU A 85 -0.18 -2.78 -16.23
C LEU A 85 -1.54 -2.11 -16.49
N LEU A 86 -1.57 -0.78 -16.55
CA LEU A 86 -2.80 -0.01 -16.83
C LEU A 86 -3.34 -0.31 -18.22
N LYS A 87 -2.48 -0.58 -19.22
CA LYS A 87 -2.92 -0.99 -20.57
C LYS A 87 -3.62 -2.35 -20.56
N GLN A 88 -3.26 -3.23 -19.62
CA GLN A 88 -3.83 -4.55 -19.47
C GLN A 88 -5.09 -4.56 -18.58
N TYR A 89 -5.58 -3.39 -18.12
CA TYR A 89 -6.79 -3.25 -17.27
C TYR A 89 -6.73 -3.96 -15.91
N HIS A 90 -5.55 -4.09 -15.31
CA HIS A 90 -5.39 -4.76 -14.01
C HIS A 90 -5.01 -3.88 -12.79
N PRO A 91 -5.56 -2.68 -12.55
CA PRO A 91 -5.24 -1.93 -11.33
C PRO A 91 -6.08 -2.40 -10.12
N PHE A 92 -6.10 -3.70 -9.79
CA PHE A 92 -6.99 -4.21 -8.73
C PHE A 92 -6.71 -3.64 -7.34
N ILE A 93 -5.51 -3.10 -7.09
CA ILE A 93 -5.05 -2.73 -5.73
C ILE A 93 -4.95 -1.21 -5.54
N TYR A 94 -4.86 -0.44 -6.63
CA TYR A 94 -4.67 1.01 -6.58
C TYR A 94 -6.00 1.75 -6.75
N LEU A 95 -6.20 2.78 -5.94
CA LEU A 95 -7.42 3.60 -5.90
C LEU A 95 -7.29 4.92 -6.66
N SER A 96 -6.05 5.31 -6.99
CA SER A 96 -5.73 6.42 -7.88
C SER A 96 -4.24 6.40 -8.24
N MET A 97 -3.90 7.13 -9.31
CA MET A 97 -2.53 7.44 -9.67
C MET A 97 -2.43 8.91 -10.07
N TYR A 98 -1.47 9.62 -9.49
CA TYR A 98 -1.23 11.04 -9.72
C TYR A 98 0.22 11.30 -10.14
N ARG A 99 0.41 12.38 -10.90
CA ARG A 99 1.70 13.04 -11.09
C ARG A 99 1.61 14.46 -10.59
N LEU A 100 2.48 14.82 -9.66
CA LEU A 100 2.70 16.19 -9.20
C LEU A 100 3.91 16.76 -9.92
N THR A 101 3.78 17.94 -10.51
CA THR A 101 4.91 18.69 -11.06
C THR A 101 5.11 19.95 -10.23
N VAL A 102 6.24 20.06 -9.55
CA VAL A 102 6.61 21.21 -8.72
C VAL A 102 7.98 21.68 -9.19
N ASP A 103 8.13 22.96 -9.53
CA ASP A 103 9.38 23.52 -10.05
C ASP A 103 9.98 22.71 -11.21
N ASN A 104 9.12 22.23 -12.12
CA ASN A 104 9.44 21.34 -13.25
C ASN A 104 9.98 19.95 -12.88
N VAL A 105 9.94 19.57 -11.60
CA VAL A 105 10.27 18.21 -11.13
C VAL A 105 8.99 17.39 -11.02
N GLU A 106 8.96 16.23 -11.67
CA GLU A 106 7.82 15.31 -11.63
C GLU A 106 7.94 14.30 -10.49
N HIS A 107 6.86 14.14 -9.75
CA HIS A 107 6.71 13.15 -8.68
C HIS A 107 5.46 12.30 -8.95
N TYR A 108 5.64 10.99 -9.00
CA TYR A 108 4.57 10.05 -9.27
C TYR A 108 4.09 9.40 -7.97
N LEU A 109 2.78 9.33 -7.80
CA LEU A 109 2.13 8.84 -6.59
C LEU A 109 1.04 7.84 -6.93
N VAL A 110 0.90 6.80 -6.12
CA VAL A 110 -0.27 5.93 -6.12
C VAL A 110 -0.89 5.92 -4.74
N VAL A 111 -2.22 5.84 -4.70
CA VAL A 111 -2.96 5.69 -3.45
C VAL A 111 -3.56 4.31 -3.40
N MET A 112 -3.39 3.63 -2.27
CA MET A 112 -3.94 2.31 -2.00
C MET A 112 -4.63 2.31 -0.63
N ARG A 113 -5.54 1.35 -0.41
CA ARG A 113 -6.14 1.16 0.92
C ARG A 113 -5.06 0.71 1.91
N ASN A 114 -5.13 1.21 3.13
CA ASN A 114 -4.31 0.69 4.21
C ASN A 114 -4.76 -0.74 4.55
N VAL A 115 -3.84 -1.70 4.51
CA VAL A 115 -4.09 -3.12 4.86
C VAL A 115 -4.48 -3.24 6.34
N PHE A 116 -3.94 -2.39 7.19
CA PHE A 116 -4.28 -2.38 8.61
C PHE A 116 -5.48 -1.47 8.89
N SER A 117 -6.37 -1.95 9.77
CA SER A 117 -7.49 -1.13 10.26
C SER A 117 -6.98 0.12 10.96
N ASN A 118 -7.65 1.25 10.69
CA ASN A 118 -7.45 2.52 11.40
C ASN A 118 -8.01 2.50 12.83
N HIS A 119 -8.89 1.54 13.17
CA HIS A 119 -9.55 1.43 14.48
C HIS A 119 -8.91 0.39 15.40
N LEU A 120 -8.22 -0.60 14.83
CA LEU A 120 -7.67 -1.71 15.59
C LEU A 120 -6.16 -1.58 15.75
N ARG A 121 -5.69 -1.63 17.00
CA ARG A 121 -4.25 -1.65 17.29
C ARG A 121 -3.63 -2.97 16.83
N ILE A 122 -2.65 -2.87 15.94
CA ILE A 122 -1.77 -3.97 15.56
C ILE A 122 -0.61 -4.05 16.56
N HIS A 123 -0.40 -5.22 17.15
CA HIS A 123 0.58 -5.44 18.22
C HIS A 123 1.91 -5.97 17.67
N LYS A 124 1.87 -6.81 16.63
CA LYS A 124 3.06 -7.22 15.87
C LYS A 124 2.77 -7.10 14.37
N LYS A 125 3.74 -6.63 13.60
CA LYS A 125 3.69 -6.56 12.13
C LYS A 125 4.82 -7.38 11.54
N TYR A 126 4.55 -8.08 10.46
CA TYR A 126 5.56 -8.81 9.70
C TYR A 126 5.43 -8.48 8.21
N ASP A 127 6.55 -8.19 7.57
CA ASP A 127 6.73 -8.18 6.13
C ASP A 127 7.33 -9.53 5.76
N LEU A 128 6.61 -10.39 5.04
CA LEU A 128 7.03 -11.77 4.75
C LEU A 128 7.23 -11.97 3.25
N LYS A 129 8.40 -12.48 2.85
CA LYS A 129 8.75 -12.76 1.44
C LYS A 129 8.94 -14.24 1.15
N GLY A 130 9.09 -15.08 2.17
CA GLY A 130 9.46 -16.49 2.04
C GLY A 130 10.95 -16.75 1.84
N SER A 131 11.78 -15.70 1.78
CA SER A 131 13.24 -15.81 1.73
C SER A 131 13.86 -15.61 3.12
N THR A 132 15.15 -15.95 3.29
CA THR A 132 15.85 -15.88 4.59
C THR A 132 17.04 -14.91 4.62
N VAL A 133 17.61 -14.55 3.47
CA VAL A 133 18.76 -13.64 3.37
C VAL A 133 18.31 -12.18 3.54
N ASP A 134 18.92 -11.44 4.48
CA ASP A 134 18.54 -10.06 4.86
C ASP A 134 17.08 -9.91 5.35
N ARG A 135 16.49 -10.99 5.85
CA ARG A 135 15.09 -11.07 6.31
C ARG A 135 14.94 -11.06 7.82
N GLU A 136 15.70 -10.19 8.48
CA GLU A 136 15.54 -9.83 9.89
C GLU A 136 15.32 -8.30 10.05
N ALA A 137 14.58 -7.91 11.08
CA ALA A 137 14.46 -6.52 11.49
C ALA A 137 15.79 -6.00 12.07
N SER A 138 16.23 -4.84 11.56
CA SER A 138 17.42 -4.17 12.09
C SER A 138 17.17 -3.67 13.51
N GLN A 139 18.25 -3.45 14.27
CA GLN A 139 18.16 -2.88 15.62
C GLN A 139 17.35 -1.57 15.64
N LYS A 140 17.62 -0.67 14.70
CA LYS A 140 16.87 0.58 14.54
C LYS A 140 15.36 0.37 14.29
N GLU A 141 14.98 -0.66 13.53
CA GLU A 141 13.56 -0.98 13.31
C GLU A 141 12.91 -1.49 14.60
N ARG A 142 13.64 -2.30 15.38
CA ARG A 142 13.17 -2.85 16.67
C ARG A 142 12.96 -1.78 17.74
N GLU A 143 13.66 -0.66 17.65
CA GLU A 143 13.54 0.49 18.58
C GLU A 143 12.29 1.35 18.34
N LYS A 144 11.57 1.16 17.22
CA LYS A 144 10.36 1.93 16.91
C LYS A 144 9.20 1.51 17.82
N ASP A 145 8.27 2.43 18.06
CA ASP A 145 7.01 2.15 18.78
C ASP A 145 6.18 1.03 18.14
N SER A 146 6.32 0.84 16.82
CA SER A 146 5.62 -0.18 16.05
C SER A 146 6.57 -0.80 15.01
N PRO A 147 7.44 -1.73 15.44
CA PRO A 147 8.40 -2.39 14.55
C PRO A 147 7.70 -3.22 13.48
N THR A 148 8.36 -3.37 12.34
CA THR A 148 7.99 -4.30 11.28
C THR A 148 9.04 -5.39 11.19
N TYR A 149 8.68 -6.58 11.67
CA TYR A 149 9.51 -7.77 11.66
C TYR A 149 9.53 -8.42 10.28
N LYS A 150 10.45 -9.35 10.05
CA LYS A 150 10.59 -10.08 8.79
C LYS A 150 10.54 -11.61 8.99
N ASP A 151 10.87 -12.37 7.95
CA ASP A 151 10.74 -13.83 7.93
C ASP A 151 11.53 -14.54 9.04
N ASN A 152 12.79 -14.16 9.27
CA ASN A 152 13.61 -14.81 10.30
C ASN A 152 13.08 -14.50 11.71
N ASP A 153 12.58 -13.28 11.93
CA ASP A 153 11.91 -12.91 13.18
C ASP A 153 10.64 -13.73 13.39
N PHE A 154 9.81 -13.86 12.35
CA PHE A 154 8.57 -14.64 12.39
C PHE A 154 8.82 -16.11 12.74
N LEU A 155 9.86 -16.71 12.16
CA LEU A 155 10.29 -18.07 12.46
C LEU A 155 10.81 -18.19 13.91
N SER A 156 11.64 -17.24 14.35
CA SER A 156 12.20 -17.23 15.71
C SER A 156 11.13 -17.04 16.80
N ASP A 157 10.09 -16.26 16.51
CA ASP A 157 8.94 -16.05 17.39
C ASP A 157 8.09 -17.32 17.56
N GLY A 158 8.31 -18.36 16.75
CA GLY A 158 7.51 -19.60 16.76
C GLY A 158 6.03 -19.36 16.48
N LEU A 159 5.70 -18.25 15.80
CA LEU A 159 4.33 -17.80 15.65
C LEU A 159 3.53 -18.71 14.72
N LYS A 160 2.41 -19.21 15.21
CA LYS A 160 1.41 -19.94 14.40
C LYS A 160 0.16 -19.09 14.20
N ILE A 161 -0.33 -19.05 12.97
CA ILE A 161 -1.54 -18.34 12.59
C ILE A 161 -2.70 -19.33 12.61
N HIS A 162 -3.61 -19.16 13.57
CA HIS A 162 -4.78 -20.01 13.72
C HIS A 162 -6.03 -19.24 13.26
N ILE A 163 -6.51 -19.54 12.06
CA ILE A 163 -7.67 -18.87 11.44
C ILE A 163 -8.85 -19.82 11.16
N GLY A 164 -8.72 -21.11 11.48
CA GLY A 164 -9.71 -22.14 11.14
C GLY A 164 -9.55 -22.67 9.72
N ASP A 165 -10.07 -23.87 9.45
CA ASP A 165 -9.82 -24.57 8.19
C ASP A 165 -10.49 -23.90 6.99
N GLU A 166 -11.72 -23.39 7.15
CA GLU A 166 -12.45 -22.68 6.10
C GLU A 166 -11.73 -21.39 5.67
N ALA A 167 -11.41 -20.51 6.63
CA ALA A 167 -10.71 -19.26 6.33
C ALA A 167 -9.29 -19.52 5.81
N LYS A 168 -8.63 -20.59 6.26
CA LYS A 168 -7.34 -21.02 5.71
C LYS A 168 -7.48 -21.45 4.25
N ALA A 169 -8.48 -22.26 3.91
CA ALA A 169 -8.72 -22.69 2.54
C ALA A 169 -8.93 -21.48 1.61
N LEU A 170 -9.81 -20.55 2.01
CA LEU A 170 -10.09 -19.33 1.25
C LEU A 170 -8.84 -18.44 1.10
N LEU A 171 -8.06 -18.28 2.17
CA LEU A 171 -6.82 -17.50 2.13
C LEU A 171 -5.80 -18.13 1.17
N MET A 172 -5.63 -19.46 1.23
CA MET A 172 -4.69 -20.15 0.35
C MET A 172 -5.12 -20.09 -1.11
N GLU A 173 -6.41 -20.25 -1.41
CA GLU A 173 -6.95 -20.09 -2.76
C GLU A 173 -6.69 -18.68 -3.31
N THR A 174 -6.99 -17.66 -2.50
CA THR A 174 -6.77 -16.25 -2.88
C THR A 174 -5.30 -15.97 -3.13
N LEU A 175 -4.42 -16.39 -2.20
CA LEU A 175 -2.97 -16.19 -2.34
C LEU A 175 -2.40 -16.91 -3.56
N SER A 176 -2.86 -18.13 -3.86
CA SER A 176 -2.43 -18.86 -5.06
C SER A 176 -2.83 -18.11 -6.34
N ALA A 177 -4.07 -17.65 -6.43
CA ALA A 177 -4.54 -16.89 -7.60
C ALA A 177 -3.77 -15.56 -7.77
N ASP A 178 -3.49 -14.85 -6.67
CA ASP A 178 -2.73 -13.60 -6.67
C ASP A 178 -1.26 -13.85 -7.09
N VAL A 179 -0.62 -14.88 -6.56
CA VAL A 179 0.75 -15.26 -6.94
C VAL A 179 0.84 -15.65 -8.42
N ASP A 180 -0.14 -16.40 -8.93
CA ASP A 180 -0.20 -16.76 -10.35
C ASP A 180 -0.35 -15.52 -11.24
N PHE A 181 -1.18 -14.57 -10.82
CA PHE A 181 -1.34 -13.29 -11.51
C PHE A 181 -0.04 -12.47 -11.51
N LEU A 182 0.64 -12.32 -10.36
CA LEU A 182 1.90 -11.59 -10.26
C LEU A 182 3.01 -12.26 -11.07
N THR A 183 3.07 -13.60 -11.04
CA THR A 183 4.00 -14.40 -11.86
C THR A 183 3.83 -14.16 -13.34
N ARG A 184 2.59 -14.18 -13.86
CA ARG A 184 2.30 -13.90 -15.29
C ARG A 184 2.73 -12.50 -15.73
N LEU A 185 2.74 -11.55 -14.80
CA LEU A 185 3.18 -10.18 -15.05
C LEU A 185 4.67 -9.96 -14.79
N HIS A 186 5.41 -11.01 -14.43
CA HIS A 186 6.81 -10.95 -14.03
C HIS A 186 7.07 -9.97 -12.88
N ILE A 187 6.07 -9.77 -12.01
CA ILE A 187 6.21 -8.95 -10.82
C ILE A 187 6.80 -9.83 -9.73
N MET A 188 7.92 -9.38 -9.16
CA MET A 188 8.61 -10.06 -8.07
C MET A 188 8.78 -9.12 -6.88
N ASP A 189 9.46 -9.60 -5.83
CA ASP A 189 9.82 -8.79 -4.67
C ASP A 189 8.66 -8.20 -3.87
N TYR A 190 7.45 -8.74 -4.06
CA TYR A 190 6.30 -8.46 -3.20
C TYR A 190 6.44 -9.18 -1.86
N SER A 191 5.76 -8.64 -0.85
CA SER A 191 5.70 -9.21 0.50
C SER A 191 4.24 -9.37 0.93
N LEU A 192 3.96 -10.43 1.69
CA LEU A 192 2.73 -10.53 2.47
C LEU A 192 2.89 -9.73 3.75
N LEU A 193 2.07 -8.68 3.90
CA LEU A 193 2.04 -7.87 5.12
C LEU A 193 1.05 -8.47 6.12
N LEU A 194 1.57 -8.93 7.27
CA LEU A 194 0.79 -9.59 8.32
C LEU A 194 0.73 -8.71 9.58
N GLY A 195 -0.47 -8.50 10.10
CA GLY A 195 -0.71 -7.81 11.37
C GLY A 195 -1.33 -8.73 12.41
N LYS A 196 -0.63 -8.97 13.51
CA LYS A 196 -1.18 -9.70 14.66
C LYS A 196 -1.75 -8.70 15.67
N ARG A 197 -3.02 -8.88 16.01
CA ARG A 197 -3.66 -8.24 17.16
C ARG A 197 -3.85 -9.25 18.27
N LEU A 198 -3.40 -8.91 19.47
CA LEU A 198 -3.76 -9.65 20.68
C LEU A 198 -5.14 -9.18 21.12
N ARG A 199 -6.02 -10.13 21.45
CA ARG A 199 -7.29 -9.81 22.12
C ARG A 199 -7.00 -9.76 23.61
N ASP A 200 -7.39 -8.67 24.28
CA ASP A 200 -7.36 -8.64 25.74
C ASP A 200 -8.29 -9.73 26.26
N ALA A 201 -7.80 -10.58 27.15
CA ALA A 201 -8.55 -11.70 27.72
C ALA A 201 -9.80 -11.26 28.52
N SER A 202 -9.95 -9.96 28.78
CA SER A 202 -11.03 -9.34 29.55
C SER A 202 -12.27 -8.94 28.73
N LYS A 203 -12.27 -9.12 27.40
CA LYS A 203 -13.45 -8.88 26.56
C LYS A 203 -13.79 -10.11 25.73
N LYS A 204 -14.29 -11.16 26.39
CA LYS A 204 -15.18 -12.13 25.73
C LYS A 204 -16.54 -11.46 25.61
N GLN A 205 -17.02 -11.31 24.38
CA GLN A 205 -18.41 -11.03 24.06
C GLN A 205 -19.09 -12.34 23.73
#